data_AF-A0A2G2GVN2-F1
#
_entry.id   AF-A0A2G2GVN2-F1
#
_cell.length_a   1.000
_cell.length_b   1.000
_cell.length_c   1.000
_cell.angle_alpha   90.00
_cell.angle_beta   90.00
_cell.angle_gamma   90.00
#
_symmetry.space_group_name_H-M   'P 1'
#
loop_
_entity.id
_entity.type
_entity.pdbx_description
1 polymer ?
#
loop_
_entity_poly.entity_id
_entity_poly.type
_entity_poly.pdbx_seq_one_letter_code
_entity_poly.pdbx_strand_id
1 'polypeptide(L)'
;MPPPALFLGGLLMGYGLDRALSLPAVHFPGQQWVTLVLVLVGIGLAASAVIQLRRASTTLMPHRAANTLLTGGVFSLSRNPIYLGFACLHLAMALAQHSTGMLVMWVPVIWVIQQHVIAAEETFHAQQFGEQWQAYRKKVRRWL
;
A
#
# COMPACT_ATOMS: atom_id res chain seq x y z
N MET A 1 8.09 -10.01 -7.08
CA MET A 1 6.69 -9.99 -7.57
C MET A 1 6.19 -8.56 -7.59
N PRO A 2 5.35 -8.16 -8.55
CA PRO A 2 4.78 -6.82 -8.54
C PRO A 2 3.86 -6.66 -7.32
N PRO A 3 3.98 -5.57 -6.54
CA PRO A 3 3.22 -5.37 -5.31
C PRO A 3 1.69 -5.51 -5.44
N PRO A 4 1.03 -5.07 -6.54
CA PRO A 4 -0.40 -5.29 -6.73
C PRO A 4 -0.82 -6.77 -6.71
N ALA A 5 0.06 -7.68 -7.14
CA ALA A 5 -0.23 -9.10 -7.15
C ALA A 5 -0.32 -9.69 -5.74
N LEU A 6 0.43 -9.14 -4.77
CA LEU A 6 0.36 -9.58 -3.37
C LEU A 6 -0.98 -9.20 -2.72
N PHE A 7 -1.45 -7.97 -2.97
CA PHE A 7 -2.78 -7.54 -2.52
C PHE A 7 -3.89 -8.37 -3.19
N LEU A 8 -3.82 -8.58 -4.51
CA LEU A 8 -4.79 -9.41 -5.21
C LEU A 8 -4.79 -10.85 -4.70
N GLY A 9 -3.61 -11.44 -4.49
CA GLY A 9 -3.47 -12.78 -3.89
C GLY A 9 -4.10 -12.85 -2.50
N GLY A 10 -3.88 -11.82 -1.67
CA GLY A 10 -4.52 -11.69 -0.36
C GLY A 10 -6.04 -11.64 -0.42
N LEU A 11 -6.60 -10.89 -1.36
CA LEU A 11 -8.05 -10.82 -1.59
C LEU A 11 -8.60 -12.19 -2.01
N LEU A 12 -7.96 -12.86 -2.98
CA LEU A 12 -8.40 -14.17 -3.47
C LEU A 12 -8.31 -15.25 -2.38
N MET A 13 -7.22 -15.27 -1.62
CA MET A 13 -7.07 -16.18 -0.48
C MET A 13 -8.11 -15.91 0.61
N GLY A 14 -8.36 -14.63 0.92
CA GLY A 14 -9.38 -14.23 1.90
C GLY A 14 -10.79 -14.68 1.49
N TYR A 15 -11.13 -14.48 0.22
CA TYR A 15 -12.39 -15.00 -0.33
C TYR A 15 -12.48 -16.53 -0.26
N GLY A 16 -11.39 -17.22 -0.57
CA GLY A 16 -11.31 -18.68 -0.43
C GLY A 16 -11.53 -19.14 1.03
N LEU A 17 -10.96 -18.44 2.00
CA LEU A 17 -11.14 -18.71 3.43
C LEU A 17 -12.59 -18.55 3.87
N ASP A 18 -13.28 -17.48 3.42
CA ASP A 18 -14.71 -17.31 3.71
C ASP A 18 -15.53 -18.49 3.20
N ARG A 19 -15.23 -18.96 1.97
CA ARG A 19 -15.94 -20.10 1.37
C ARG A 19 -15.62 -21.43 2.02
N ALA A 20 -14.37 -21.63 2.45
CA ALA A 20 -13.92 -22.89 3.04
C ALA A 20 -14.33 -23.05 4.50
N LEU A 21 -14.32 -21.97 5.27
CA LEU A 21 -14.56 -21.97 6.72
C LEU A 21 -15.93 -21.40 7.11
N SER A 22 -16.73 -20.94 6.13
CA SER A 22 -18.03 -20.30 6.34
C SER A 22 -17.94 -19.18 7.39
N LEU A 23 -16.92 -18.33 7.27
CA LEU A 23 -16.65 -17.28 8.24
C LEU A 23 -17.84 -16.31 8.35
N PRO A 24 -18.12 -15.78 9.54
CA PRO A 24 -19.22 -14.84 9.73
C PRO A 24 -18.97 -13.57 8.90
N ALA A 25 -20.00 -13.03 8.27
CA ALA A 25 -19.89 -11.82 7.47
C ALA A 25 -19.73 -10.57 8.37
N VAL A 26 -18.78 -9.70 8.04
CA VAL A 26 -18.61 -8.42 8.76
C VAL A 26 -19.62 -7.40 8.26
N HIS A 27 -20.45 -6.91 9.18
CA HIS A 27 -21.37 -5.81 8.91
C HIS A 27 -21.51 -4.90 10.14
N PHE A 28 -21.53 -3.59 9.94
CA PHE A 28 -21.81 -2.62 10.99
C PHE A 28 -22.46 -1.33 10.44
N PRO A 29 -23.20 -0.57 11.27
CA PRO A 29 -23.80 0.69 10.85
C PRO A 29 -22.76 1.68 10.34
N GLY A 30 -23.00 2.28 9.17
CA GLY A 30 -22.08 3.26 8.56
C GLY A 30 -20.91 2.66 7.77
N GLN A 31 -20.82 1.34 7.63
CA GLN A 31 -19.77 0.65 6.86
C GLN A 31 -19.61 1.20 5.44
N GLN A 32 -20.70 1.51 4.74
CA GLN A 32 -20.65 2.11 3.40
C GLN A 32 -19.86 3.43 3.34
N TRP A 33 -19.97 4.28 4.37
CA TRP A 33 -19.24 5.53 4.47
C TRP A 33 -17.75 5.27 4.73
N VAL A 34 -17.45 4.32 5.62
CA VAL A 34 -16.06 3.90 5.88
C VAL A 34 -15.41 3.34 4.61
N THR A 35 -16.11 2.45 3.90
CA THR A 35 -15.67 1.92 2.61
C THR A 35 -15.43 3.04 1.60
N LEU A 36 -16.37 3.98 1.45
CA LEU A 36 -16.22 5.12 0.54
C LEU A 36 -14.99 5.97 0.88
N VAL A 37 -14.79 6.32 2.14
CA VAL A 37 -13.62 7.07 2.59
C VAL A 37 -12.33 6.31 2.29
N LEU A 38 -12.28 5.01 2.58
CA LEU A 38 -11.11 4.18 2.28
C LEU A 38 -10.81 4.11 0.78
N VAL A 39 -11.83 4.03 -0.08
CA VAL A 39 -11.66 4.06 -1.54
C VAL A 39 -11.12 5.42 -1.98
N LEU A 40 -11.73 6.53 -1.53
CA LEU A 40 -11.32 7.87 -1.93
C LEU A 40 -9.89 8.19 -1.47
N VAL A 41 -9.55 7.86 -0.23
CA VAL A 41 -8.19 8.02 0.30
C VAL A 41 -7.22 7.10 -0.42
N GLY A 42 -7.59 5.84 -0.63
CA GLY A 42 -6.73 4.86 -1.30
C GLY A 42 -6.38 5.24 -2.73
N ILE A 43 -7.39 5.61 -3.53
CA ILE A 43 -7.21 6.12 -4.89
C ILE A 43 -6.45 7.44 -4.87
N GLY A 44 -6.82 8.36 -3.98
CA GLY A 44 -6.18 9.67 -3.87
C GLY A 44 -4.68 9.57 -3.59
N LEU A 45 -4.27 8.70 -2.65
CA LEU A 45 -2.86 8.45 -2.34
C LEU A 45 -2.12 7.81 -3.52
N ALA A 46 -2.67 6.73 -4.09
CA ALA A 46 -2.04 6.00 -5.19
C ALA A 46 -1.90 6.88 -6.45
N ALA A 47 -2.98 7.56 -6.84
CA ALA A 47 -2.99 8.45 -7.99
C ALA A 47 -2.02 9.63 -7.80
N SER A 48 -2.05 10.29 -6.64
CA SER A 48 -1.15 11.42 -6.36
C SER A 48 0.32 11.01 -6.38
N ALA A 49 0.64 9.83 -5.85
CA ALA A 49 2.00 9.29 -5.88
C ALA A 49 2.45 8.97 -7.32
N VAL A 50 1.59 8.32 -8.11
CA VAL A 50 1.86 8.01 -9.52
C VAL A 50 2.03 9.29 -10.34
N ILE A 51 1.20 10.31 -10.12
CA ILE A 51 1.30 11.60 -10.81
C ILE A 51 2.64 12.27 -10.48
N GLN A 52 3.07 12.28 -9.22
CA GLN A 52 4.36 12.86 -8.84
C GLN A 52 5.54 12.11 -9.44
N LEU A 53 5.51 10.78 -9.44
CA LEU A 53 6.54 9.96 -10.08
C LEU A 53 6.62 10.21 -11.59
N ARG A 54 5.46 10.30 -12.26
CA ARG A 54 5.40 10.64 -13.69
C ARG A 54 5.91 12.05 -13.98
N ARG A 55 5.56 13.04 -13.16
CA ARG A 55 6.02 14.44 -13.31
C ARG A 55 7.53 14.56 -13.11
N ALA A 56 8.11 13.76 -12.23
CA ALA A 56 9.55 13.73 -12.00
C ALA A 56 10.33 12.90 -13.02
N SER A 57 9.66 12.32 -14.03
CA SER A 57 10.26 11.38 -14.99
C SER A 57 11.00 10.22 -14.32
N THR A 58 10.60 9.87 -13.10
CA THR A 58 11.14 8.75 -12.32
C THR A 58 10.26 7.52 -12.51
N THR A 59 10.86 6.35 -12.71
CA THR A 59 10.09 5.14 -13.02
C THR A 59 9.53 4.46 -11.77
N LEU A 60 8.34 3.87 -11.91
CA LEU A 60 7.65 3.01 -10.93
C LEU A 60 8.31 1.61 -10.78
N MET A 61 9.53 1.41 -11.29
CA MET A 61 10.12 0.08 -11.44
C MET A 61 11.10 -0.21 -10.29
N PRO A 62 10.92 -1.30 -9.54
CA PRO A 62 11.81 -1.71 -8.43
C PRO A 62 13.27 -1.96 -8.80
N HIS A 63 13.62 -1.90 -10.10
CA HIS A 63 14.93 -2.25 -10.66
C HIS A 63 15.47 -1.17 -11.62
N ARG A 64 14.85 0.01 -11.71
CA ARG A 64 15.43 1.14 -12.44
C ARG A 64 15.65 2.29 -11.48
N ALA A 65 16.88 2.78 -11.45
CA ALA A 65 17.30 3.94 -10.67
C ALA A 65 16.25 5.06 -10.79
N ALA A 66 15.58 5.39 -9.68
CA ALA A 66 14.83 6.63 -9.62
C ALA A 66 15.87 7.75 -9.71
N ASN A 67 15.84 8.61 -10.73
CA ASN A 67 16.87 9.65 -10.83
C ASN A 67 16.79 10.69 -9.72
N THR A 68 15.65 10.78 -9.03
CA THR A 68 15.38 11.81 -8.02
C THR A 68 14.63 11.20 -6.83
N LEU A 69 15.09 11.52 -5.62
CA LEU A 69 14.37 11.17 -4.40
C LEU A 69 13.20 12.13 -4.17
N LEU A 70 11.97 11.63 -4.34
CA LEU A 70 10.76 12.41 -4.06
C LEU A 70 10.50 12.47 -2.56
N THR A 71 10.46 13.70 -2.02
CA THR A 71 10.24 13.96 -0.59
C THR A 71 9.07 14.91 -0.32
N GLY A 72 8.44 15.45 -1.37
CA GLY A 72 7.32 16.39 -1.27
C GLY A 72 5.94 15.74 -1.48
N GLY A 73 4.89 16.53 -1.28
CA GLY A 73 3.50 16.11 -1.54
C GLY A 73 3.12 14.86 -0.74
N VAL A 74 2.58 13.81 -1.39
CA VAL A 74 2.20 12.57 -0.68
C VAL A 74 3.40 11.79 -0.14
N PHE A 75 4.60 12.04 -0.62
CA PHE A 75 5.83 11.45 -0.09
C PHE A 75 6.32 12.14 1.19
N SER A 76 5.87 13.37 1.51
CA SER A 76 6.15 13.95 2.83
C SER A 76 5.27 13.36 3.93
N LEU A 77 4.13 12.77 3.54
CA LEU A 77 3.21 12.10 4.46
C LEU A 77 3.73 10.71 4.84
N SER A 78 3.94 9.85 3.85
CA SER A 78 4.45 8.49 4.02
C SER A 78 5.55 8.25 3.01
N ARG A 79 6.59 7.48 3.38
CA ARG A 79 7.61 7.06 2.42
C ARG A 79 7.04 6.14 1.33
N ASN A 80 5.91 5.49 1.58
CA ASN A 80 5.32 4.48 0.72
C ASN A 80 3.83 4.76 0.45
N PRO A 81 3.46 5.90 -0.16
CA PRO A 81 2.05 6.32 -0.30
C PRO A 81 1.25 5.41 -1.23
N ILE A 82 1.89 4.78 -2.24
CA ILE A 82 1.23 3.82 -3.13
C ILE A 82 0.79 2.57 -2.36
N TYR A 83 1.67 2.00 -1.53
CA TYR A 83 1.35 0.82 -0.73
C TYR A 83 0.32 1.11 0.35
N LEU A 84 0.36 2.31 0.94
CA LEU A 84 -0.70 2.78 1.82
C LEU A 84 -2.05 2.87 1.08
N GLY A 85 -2.04 3.38 -0.16
CA GLY A 85 -3.24 3.41 -1.00
C GLY A 85 -3.81 2.01 -1.27
N PHE A 86 -2.96 1.04 -1.63
CA PHE A 86 -3.38 -0.34 -1.82
C PHE A 86 -3.86 -1.02 -0.53
N ALA A 87 -3.24 -0.71 0.62
CA ALA A 87 -3.71 -1.18 1.92
C ALA A 87 -5.13 -0.70 2.23
N CYS A 88 -5.43 0.57 1.95
CA CYS A 88 -6.78 1.14 2.08
C CYS A 88 -7.77 0.47 1.12
N LEU A 89 -7.39 0.26 -0.14
CA LEU A 89 -8.24 -0.38 -1.14
C LEU A 89 -8.53 -1.85 -0.82
N HIS A 90 -7.56 -2.58 -0.27
CA HIS A 90 -7.77 -3.94 0.21
C HIS A 90 -8.81 -3.98 1.33
N LEU A 91 -8.70 -3.10 2.33
CA LEU A 91 -9.69 -2.99 3.41
C LEU A 91 -11.07 -2.59 2.87
N ALA A 92 -11.12 -1.62 1.96
CA ALA A 92 -12.36 -1.21 1.32
C ALA A 92 -13.04 -2.38 0.61
N MET A 93 -12.28 -3.21 -0.11
CA MET A 93 -12.81 -4.40 -0.78
C MET A 93 -13.32 -5.44 0.22
N ALA A 94 -12.57 -5.67 1.30
CA ALA A 94 -12.98 -6.59 2.36
C ALA A 94 -14.31 -6.16 3.00
N LEU A 95 -14.47 -4.86 3.27
CA LEU A 95 -15.73 -4.30 3.77
C LEU A 95 -16.84 -4.33 2.70
N ALA A 96 -16.56 -3.99 1.45
CA ALA A 96 -17.56 -4.02 0.38
C ALA A 96 -18.14 -5.42 0.16
N GLN A 97 -17.33 -6.46 0.36
CA GLN A 97 -17.75 -7.86 0.25
C GLN A 97 -18.20 -8.50 1.57
N HIS A 98 -18.24 -7.73 2.68
CA HIS A 98 -18.54 -8.25 4.01
C HIS A 98 -17.65 -9.44 4.42
N SER A 99 -16.41 -9.46 3.94
CA SER A 99 -15.50 -10.60 3.98
C SER A 99 -14.58 -10.55 5.21
N THR A 100 -14.77 -11.49 6.13
CA THR A 100 -13.86 -11.66 7.28
C THR A 100 -12.51 -12.20 6.84
N GLY A 101 -12.49 -13.16 5.91
CA GLY A 101 -11.26 -13.75 5.39
C GLY A 101 -10.35 -12.72 4.71
N MET A 102 -10.90 -11.79 3.93
CA MET A 102 -10.12 -10.69 3.33
C MET A 102 -9.56 -9.74 4.39
N LEU A 103 -10.30 -9.47 5.48
CA LEU A 103 -9.81 -8.67 6.61
C LEU A 103 -8.68 -9.39 7.35
N VAL A 104 -8.83 -10.70 7.60
CA VAL A 104 -7.79 -11.52 8.23
C VAL A 104 -6.53 -11.54 7.37
N MET A 105 -6.68 -11.69 6.04
CA MET A 105 -5.56 -11.69 5.09
C MET A 105 -4.88 -10.32 4.94
N TRP A 106 -5.50 -9.23 5.38
CA TRP A 106 -4.89 -7.91 5.30
C TRP A 106 -3.58 -7.83 6.12
N VAL A 107 -3.57 -8.37 7.34
CA VAL A 107 -2.39 -8.36 8.23
C VAL A 107 -1.17 -9.06 7.62
N PRO A 108 -1.24 -10.33 7.18
CA PRO A 108 -0.09 -11.00 6.57
C PRO A 108 0.34 -10.35 5.25
N VAL A 109 -0.58 -9.82 4.44
CA VAL A 109 -0.24 -9.09 3.21
C VAL A 109 0.60 -7.85 3.52
N ILE A 110 0.18 -7.03 4.49
CA ILE A 110 0.93 -5.84 4.90
C ILE A 110 2.30 -6.22 5.47
N TRP A 111 2.36 -7.30 6.25
CA TRP A 111 3.63 -7.80 6.78
C TRP A 111 4.60 -8.21 5.65
N VAL A 112 4.14 -8.97 4.65
CA VAL A 112 4.95 -9.36 3.49
C VAL A 112 5.41 -8.13 2.70
N ILE A 113 4.51 -7.19 2.43
CA ILE A 113 4.83 -5.93 1.74
C ILE A 113 5.91 -5.16 2.50
N GLN A 114 5.78 -5.04 3.82
CA GLN A 114 6.75 -4.31 4.64
C GLN A 114 8.12 -4.97 4.65
N GLN A 115 8.19 -6.29 4.83
CA GLN A 115 9.45 -7.00 5.05
C GLN A 115 10.19 -7.32 3.75
N HIS A 116 9.47 -7.55 2.65
CA HIS A 116 10.09 -7.98 1.39
C HIS A 116 10.11 -6.88 0.33
N VAL A 117 9.01 -6.15 0.16
CA VAL A 117 8.91 -5.14 -0.91
C VAL A 117 9.53 -3.83 -0.44
N ILE A 118 8.97 -3.24 0.62
CA ILE A 118 9.40 -1.94 1.12
C ILE A 118 10.85 -2.00 1.61
N ALA A 119 11.24 -3.04 2.36
CA ALA A 119 12.62 -3.15 2.84
C ALA A 119 13.65 -3.23 1.71
N ALA A 120 13.34 -3.95 0.62
CA ALA A 120 14.22 -4.02 -0.55
C ALA A 120 14.32 -2.67 -1.26
N GLU A 121 13.20 -1.97 -1.46
CA GLU A 121 13.17 -0.63 -2.07
C GLU A 121 13.92 0.40 -1.21
N GLU A 122 13.73 0.39 0.11
CA GLU A 122 14.44 1.29 1.02
C GLU A 122 15.95 1.03 1.04
N THR A 123 16.36 -0.23 0.88
CA THR A 123 17.79 -0.59 0.79
C THR A 123 18.39 -0.07 -0.52
N PHE A 124 17.67 -0.22 -1.62
CA PHE A 124 18.07 0.34 -2.92
C PHE A 124 18.19 1.87 -2.86
N HIS A 125 17.20 2.55 -2.28
CA HIS A 125 17.25 4.00 -2.10
C HIS A 125 18.39 4.44 -1.16
N ALA A 126 18.68 3.68 -0.11
CA ALA A 126 19.80 3.97 0.78
C ALA A 126 21.14 3.88 0.05
N GLN A 127 21.32 2.86 -0.80
CA GLN A 127 22.53 2.71 -1.62
C GLN A 127 22.66 3.81 -2.67
N GLN A 128 21.54 4.21 -3.28
CA GLN A 128 21.55 5.18 -4.38
C GLN A 128 21.69 6.63 -3.90
N PHE A 129 20.97 7.03 -2.85
CA PHE A 129 20.85 8.43 -2.42
C PHE A 129 21.59 8.75 -1.11
N GLY A 130 22.17 7.74 -0.44
CA GLY A 130 23.04 7.91 0.72
C GLY A 130 22.47 8.84 1.79
N GLU A 131 23.15 9.96 2.04
CA GLU A 131 22.77 10.94 3.07
C GLU A 131 21.40 11.58 2.84
N GLN A 132 21.01 11.84 1.59
CA GLN A 132 19.70 12.42 1.29
C GLN A 132 18.57 11.48 1.73
N TRP A 133 18.75 10.17 1.51
CA TRP A 133 17.82 9.16 2.00
C TRP A 133 17.78 9.10 3.52
N GLN A 134 18.93 9.18 4.20
CA GLN A 134 18.98 9.17 5.67
C GLN A 134 18.27 10.40 6.27
N ALA A 135 18.50 11.58 5.71
CA ALA A 135 17.83 12.81 6.14
C ALA A 135 16.31 12.72 5.94
N TYR A 136 15.88 12.16 4.81
CA TYR A 136 14.45 11.95 4.52
C TYR A 136 13.81 10.91 5.45
N ARG A 137 14.45 9.75 5.64
CA ARG A 137 13.99 8.67 6.53
C ARG A 137 13.81 9.11 7.98
N LYS A 138 14.62 10.07 8.45
CA LYS A 138 14.46 10.66 9.79
C LYS A 138 13.22 11.55 9.91
N LYS A 139 12.77 12.17 8.82
CA LYS A 139 11.63 13.10 8.81
C LYS A 139 10.31 12.41 8.53
N VAL A 140 10.31 11.37 7.69
CA VAL A 140 9.09 10.71 7.20
C VAL A 140 9.08 9.24 7.59
N ARG A 141 7.97 8.79 8.16
CA ARG A 141 7.80 7.39 8.59
C ARG A 141 7.55 6.47 7.40
N ARG A 142 7.74 5.15 7.63
CA ARG A 142 7.61 4.13 6.57
C ARG A 142 6.16 4.04 6.06
N TRP A 143 5.25 4.07 7.03
CA TRP A 143 3.83 4.31 6.90
C TRP A 143 3.57 5.60 7.68
N LEU A 144 2.67 6.46 7.19
CA LEU A 144 2.27 7.74 7.83
C LEU A 144 2.18 7.61 9.37
#